data_AF-A0A524M0H6-F1
#
_entry.id   AF-A0A524M0H6-F1
#
_cell.length_a   1.000
_cell.length_b   1.000
_cell.length_c   1.000
_cell.angle_alpha   90.00
_cell.angle_beta   90.00
_cell.angle_gamma   90.00
#
_symmetry.space_group_name_H-M   'P 1'
#
loop_
_entity.id
_entity.type
_entity.pdbx_description
1 polymer ?
#
loop_
_entity_poly.entity_id
_entity_poly.type
_entity_poly.pdbx_seq_one_letter_code
_entity_poly.pdbx_strand_id
1 'polypeptide(L)'
;MSQSPQTPAYHVVIHDDTWEAIGRYARDLEAGTARPGERMRRVLEDPKTDGDTTPMGVLQALLDTKRPRIYAESEVTGDGTDWTAGELSLLGDIAVAVPVTVFDDGLHAHPVVHEVPFRGTLLYVPGALLRNDRGGEPPRTGRWCATDASTNQRTSNCTSVVFSRCLSGQGDSLSAGEERPW
;
A
#
# COMPACT_ATOMS: atom_id res chain seq x y z
N MET A 1 -16.81 0.66 -31.68
CA MET A 1 -16.63 1.81 -30.77
C MET A 1 -15.31 1.60 -30.04
N SER A 2 -14.23 2.27 -30.45
CA SER A 2 -12.95 2.21 -29.72
C SER A 2 -13.04 3.10 -28.50
N GLN A 3 -13.02 2.50 -27.30
CA GLN A 3 -12.73 3.25 -26.09
C GLN A 3 -11.23 3.53 -26.08
N SER A 4 -10.84 4.80 -26.07
CA SER A 4 -9.47 5.21 -25.76
C SER A 4 -9.07 4.63 -24.39
N PRO A 5 -7.83 4.18 -24.19
CA PRO A 5 -7.38 3.72 -22.88
C PRO A 5 -7.53 4.88 -21.89
N GLN A 6 -8.48 4.74 -20.96
CA GLN A 6 -8.61 5.64 -19.82
C GLN A 6 -7.43 5.32 -18.91
N THR A 7 -6.46 6.23 -18.79
CA THR A 7 -5.45 6.13 -17.73
C THR A 7 -6.20 6.04 -16.41
N PRO A 8 -6.04 4.97 -15.61
CA PRO A 8 -6.71 4.89 -14.33
C PRO A 8 -6.21 6.03 -13.47
N ALA A 9 -7.12 6.92 -13.07
CA ALA A 9 -6.80 7.98 -12.13
C ALA A 9 -6.63 7.34 -10.75
N TYR A 10 -5.43 7.38 -10.18
CA TYR A 10 -5.18 7.01 -8.79
C TYR A 10 -4.26 8.03 -8.13
N HIS A 11 -4.34 8.09 -6.81
CA HIS A 11 -3.47 8.93 -5.98
C HIS A 11 -2.66 8.05 -5.04
N VAL A 12 -1.35 8.28 -5.01
CA VAL A 12 -0.47 7.64 -4.03
C VAL A 12 -0.53 8.47 -2.74
N VAL A 13 -0.76 7.80 -1.62
CA VAL A 13 -0.89 8.43 -0.29
C VAL A 13 0.20 7.87 0.60
N ILE A 14 1.00 8.76 1.19
CA ILE A 14 2.22 8.42 1.95
C ILE A 14 2.28 9.33 3.18
N HIS A 15 2.71 8.77 4.32
CA HIS A 15 2.99 9.55 5.54
C HIS A 15 4.34 10.27 5.44
N ASP A 16 4.49 11.43 6.09
CA ASP A 16 5.72 12.23 6.05
C ASP A 16 6.98 11.43 6.45
N ASP A 17 6.91 10.65 7.55
CA ASP A 17 7.99 9.73 7.96
C ASP A 17 8.44 8.77 6.84
N THR A 18 7.49 8.24 6.07
CA THR A 18 7.77 7.33 4.96
C THR A 18 8.38 8.08 3.80
N TRP A 19 7.93 9.31 3.52
CA TRP A 19 8.54 10.19 2.52
C TRP A 19 10.00 10.53 2.88
N GLU A 20 10.27 10.85 4.14
CA GLU A 20 11.64 11.05 4.61
C GLU A 20 12.48 9.78 4.53
N ALA A 21 11.90 8.61 4.81
CA ALA A 21 12.57 7.32 4.69
C ALA A 21 12.94 7.01 3.24
N ILE A 22 12.05 7.30 2.29
CA ILE A 22 12.34 7.25 0.85
C ILE A 22 13.51 8.19 0.51
N GLY A 23 13.50 9.42 1.02
CA GLY A 23 14.58 10.39 0.79
C GLY A 23 15.92 10.01 1.43
N ARG A 24 15.92 9.25 2.53
CA ARG A 24 17.14 8.63 3.07
C ARG A 24 17.63 7.51 2.16
N TYR A 25 16.74 6.60 1.76
CA TYR A 25 17.08 5.49 0.90
C TYR A 25 17.63 5.94 -0.46
N ALA A 26 17.04 6.98 -1.05
CA ALA A 26 17.53 7.64 -2.26
C ALA A 26 19.00 8.10 -2.15
N ARG A 27 19.34 8.79 -1.04
CA ARG A 27 20.71 9.23 -0.77
C ARG A 27 21.66 8.05 -0.55
N ASP A 28 21.21 7.00 0.12
CA ASP A 28 22.02 5.80 0.35
C ASP A 28 22.30 5.03 -0.95
N LEU A 29 21.34 5.00 -1.87
CA LEU A 29 21.54 4.44 -3.22
C LEU A 29 22.54 5.27 -4.03
N GLU A 30 22.41 6.60 -4.02
CA GLU A 30 23.34 7.50 -4.72
C GLU A 30 24.77 7.42 -4.16
N ALA A 31 24.89 7.32 -2.83
CA ALA A 31 26.18 7.14 -2.16
C ALA A 31 26.75 5.71 -2.28
N GLY A 32 25.98 4.75 -2.80
CA GLY A 32 26.36 3.34 -2.91
C GLY A 32 26.47 2.62 -1.56
N THR A 33 25.93 3.19 -0.48
CA THR A 33 25.90 2.59 0.86
C THR A 33 24.73 1.61 1.02
N ALA A 34 23.67 1.75 0.22
CA ALA A 34 22.60 0.78 0.07
C ALA A 34 22.71 0.02 -1.25
N ARG A 35 22.26 -1.25 -1.25
CA ARG A 35 22.09 -2.04 -2.46
C ARG A 35 20.59 -2.29 -2.68
N PRO A 36 20.05 -2.02 -3.89
CA PRO A 36 18.68 -2.35 -4.19
C PRO A 36 18.50 -3.87 -4.32
N GLY A 37 17.32 -4.35 -3.97
CA GLY A 37 16.88 -5.70 -4.25
C GLY A 37 16.75 -5.92 -5.75
N GLU A 38 16.75 -7.18 -6.18
CA GLU A 38 16.81 -7.54 -7.60
C GLU A 38 15.70 -6.91 -8.44
N ARG A 39 14.48 -6.76 -7.89
CA ARG A 39 13.38 -6.12 -8.61
C ARG A 39 13.62 -4.63 -8.80
N MET A 40 14.02 -3.93 -7.75
CA MET A 40 14.29 -2.50 -7.81
C MET A 40 15.49 -2.20 -8.70
N ARG A 41 16.55 -3.01 -8.61
CA ARG A 41 17.71 -2.94 -9.49
C ARG A 41 17.32 -3.00 -10.97
N ARG A 42 16.46 -3.94 -11.36
CA ARG A 42 15.99 -4.06 -12.75
C ARG A 42 15.21 -2.84 -13.23
N VAL A 43 14.41 -2.22 -12.35
CA VAL A 43 13.65 -1.01 -12.70
C VAL A 43 14.58 0.19 -12.83
N LEU A 44 15.57 0.34 -11.96
CA LEU A 44 16.54 1.44 -12.03
C LEU A 44 17.50 1.33 -13.22
N GLU A 45 17.83 0.10 -13.64
CA GLU A 45 18.67 -0.15 -14.81
C GLU A 45 17.90 -0.13 -16.15
N ASP A 46 16.56 -0.06 -16.12
CA ASP A 46 15.78 0.05 -17.35
C ASP A 46 16.08 1.40 -18.03
N PRO A 47 16.54 1.42 -19.29
CA PRO A 47 16.84 2.66 -20.01
C PRO A 47 15.67 3.63 -20.11
N LYS A 48 14.43 3.18 -19.87
CA LYS A 48 13.22 4.02 -19.90
C LYS A 48 13.03 4.88 -18.66
N THR A 49 13.61 4.48 -17.54
CA THR A 49 13.48 5.15 -16.23
C THR A 49 14.68 6.03 -15.90
N ASP A 50 15.72 6.01 -16.76
CA ASP A 50 16.94 6.84 -16.68
C ASP A 50 17.67 6.80 -15.32
N GLY A 51 17.45 5.74 -14.53
CA GLY A 51 18.10 5.57 -13.23
C GLY A 51 17.85 6.71 -12.24
N ASP A 52 16.66 7.34 -12.26
CA ASP A 52 16.35 8.45 -11.35
C ASP A 52 16.37 8.01 -9.88
N THR A 53 17.43 8.41 -9.16
CA THR A 53 17.62 8.15 -7.73
C THR A 53 17.08 9.28 -6.85
N THR A 54 16.38 10.28 -7.39
CA THR A 54 15.67 11.28 -6.55
C THR A 54 14.61 10.60 -5.69
N PRO A 55 14.14 11.21 -4.58
CA PRO A 55 13.07 10.62 -3.76
C PRO A 55 11.81 10.27 -4.56
N MET A 56 11.47 11.09 -5.57
CA MET A 56 10.33 10.81 -6.44
C MET A 56 10.61 9.66 -7.41
N GLY A 57 11.80 9.63 -8.01
CA GLY A 57 12.24 8.52 -8.88
C GLY A 57 12.27 7.18 -8.13
N VAL A 58 12.77 7.17 -6.90
CA VAL A 58 12.77 6.00 -6.01
C VAL A 58 11.35 5.56 -5.65
N LEU A 59 10.44 6.49 -5.33
CA LEU A 59 9.03 6.15 -5.10
C LEU A 59 8.41 5.50 -6.34
N GLN A 60 8.62 6.09 -7.51
CA GLN A 60 8.09 5.56 -8.77
C GLN A 60 8.67 4.16 -9.04
N ALA A 61 9.99 4.00 -8.90
CA ALA A 61 10.67 2.73 -9.09
C ALA A 61 10.15 1.65 -8.13
N LEU A 62 9.93 1.98 -6.85
CA LEU A 62 9.32 1.08 -5.87
C LEU A 62 7.94 0.62 -6.33
N LEU A 63 7.08 1.53 -6.80
CA LEU A 63 5.76 1.17 -7.31
C LEU A 63 5.84 0.28 -8.55
N ASP A 64 6.77 0.56 -9.46
CA ASP A 64 6.97 -0.21 -10.70
C ASP A 64 7.54 -1.61 -10.45
N THR A 65 8.14 -1.86 -9.28
CA THR A 65 8.51 -3.23 -8.87
C THR A 65 7.30 -4.12 -8.55
N LYS A 66 6.12 -3.54 -8.26
CA LYS A 66 4.92 -4.30 -7.90
C LYS A 66 4.39 -5.05 -9.12
N ARG A 67 3.99 -6.31 -8.90
CA ARG A 67 3.31 -7.12 -9.93
C ARG A 67 1.81 -7.01 -9.75
N PRO A 68 1.00 -7.16 -10.82
CA PRO A 68 -0.46 -7.15 -10.72
C PRO A 68 -1.02 -8.16 -9.72
N ARG A 69 -0.31 -9.28 -9.50
CA ARG A 69 -0.63 -10.27 -8.48
C ARG A 69 0.64 -10.81 -7.83
N ILE A 70 0.64 -10.85 -6.51
CA ILE A 70 1.64 -11.54 -5.70
C ILE A 70 0.99 -12.01 -4.40
N TYR A 71 1.34 -13.21 -3.95
CA TYR A 71 1.03 -13.70 -2.61
C TYR A 71 2.19 -13.32 -1.69
N ALA A 72 2.03 -12.23 -0.95
CA ALA A 72 3.08 -11.69 -0.09
C ALA A 72 3.56 -12.70 0.97
N GLU A 73 2.70 -13.61 1.39
CA GLU A 73 2.94 -14.63 2.40
C GLU A 73 3.83 -15.79 1.95
N SER A 74 3.96 -16.04 0.63
CA SER A 74 4.62 -17.24 0.09
C SER A 74 5.56 -16.99 -1.09
N GLU A 75 5.39 -15.87 -1.79
CA GLU A 75 6.18 -15.50 -2.97
C GLU A 75 7.25 -14.44 -2.70
N VAL A 76 7.30 -13.90 -1.47
CA VAL A 76 8.24 -12.85 -1.06
C VAL A 76 9.25 -13.39 -0.06
N THR A 77 10.53 -13.08 -0.28
CA THR A 77 11.65 -13.51 0.57
C THR A 77 12.15 -12.36 1.44
N GLY A 78 12.40 -11.18 0.85
CA GLY A 78 12.80 -9.97 1.60
C GLY A 78 14.29 -9.87 1.91
N ASP A 79 15.12 -10.74 1.34
CA ASP A 79 16.57 -10.81 1.54
C ASP A 79 17.38 -10.09 0.45
N GLY A 80 16.69 -9.42 -0.49
CA GLY A 80 17.27 -8.77 -1.66
C GLY A 80 17.22 -9.61 -2.95
N THR A 81 16.89 -10.91 -2.89
CA THR A 81 16.67 -11.73 -4.10
C THR A 81 15.41 -11.31 -4.86
N ASP A 82 14.46 -10.68 -4.17
CA ASP A 82 13.33 -9.97 -4.75
C ASP A 82 13.34 -8.49 -4.35
N TRP A 83 13.03 -8.22 -3.10
CA TRP A 83 13.13 -6.93 -2.44
C TRP A 83 13.98 -7.08 -1.20
N THR A 84 14.59 -5.99 -0.74
CA THR A 84 15.20 -5.95 0.59
C THR A 84 14.14 -5.72 1.67
N ALA A 85 14.46 -6.02 2.93
CA ALA A 85 13.59 -5.70 4.05
C ALA A 85 13.25 -4.20 4.13
N GLY A 86 14.21 -3.33 3.80
CA GLY A 86 14.00 -1.89 3.74
C GLY A 86 12.98 -1.49 2.68
N GLU A 87 13.12 -2.02 1.46
CA GLU A 87 12.15 -1.78 0.37
C GLU A 87 10.75 -2.28 0.72
N LEU A 88 10.64 -3.47 1.32
CA LEU A 88 9.35 -4.02 1.76
C LEU A 88 8.71 -3.18 2.86
N SER A 89 9.51 -2.62 3.75
CA SER A 89 9.05 -1.68 4.78
C SER A 89 8.43 -0.43 4.13
N LEU A 90 9.15 0.19 3.18
CA LEU A 90 8.65 1.35 2.44
C LEU A 90 7.37 1.03 1.65
N LEU A 91 7.34 -0.10 0.93
CA LEU A 91 6.18 -0.55 0.15
C LEU A 91 4.94 -0.83 1.02
N GLY A 92 5.15 -1.28 2.26
CA GLY A 92 4.10 -1.55 3.24
C GLY A 92 3.45 -0.29 3.82
N ASP A 93 4.12 0.86 3.73
CA ASP A 93 3.61 2.14 4.24
C ASP A 93 3.01 3.03 3.13
N ILE A 94 3.03 2.59 1.87
CA ILE A 94 2.44 3.32 0.74
C ILE A 94 1.02 2.84 0.46
N ALA A 95 0.05 3.74 0.61
CA ALA A 95 -1.35 3.50 0.26
C ALA A 95 -1.71 4.07 -1.13
N VAL A 96 -2.77 3.56 -1.74
CA VAL A 96 -3.29 4.05 -3.03
C VAL A 96 -4.78 4.33 -2.92
N ALA A 97 -5.20 5.54 -3.26
CA ALA A 97 -6.59 5.96 -3.33
C ALA A 97 -7.06 5.96 -4.79
N VAL A 98 -8.17 5.28 -5.08
CA VAL A 98 -8.73 5.12 -6.42
C VAL A 98 -10.21 5.55 -6.42
N PRO A 99 -10.61 6.58 -7.18
CA PRO A 99 -12.01 6.87 -7.42
C PRO A 99 -12.67 5.71 -8.20
N VAL A 100 -13.81 5.24 -7.71
CA VAL A 100 -14.54 4.10 -8.28
C VAL A 100 -16.03 4.39 -8.41
N THR A 101 -16.71 3.53 -9.17
CA THR A 101 -18.16 3.34 -9.06
C THR A 101 -18.41 2.07 -8.28
N VAL A 102 -19.22 2.15 -7.22
CA VAL A 102 -19.59 1.02 -6.37
C VAL A 102 -20.90 0.43 -6.88
N PHE A 103 -20.89 -0.86 -7.19
CA PHE A 103 -22.02 -1.57 -7.80
C PHE A 103 -22.77 -2.48 -6.81
N ASP A 104 -22.13 -2.90 -5.72
CA ASP A 104 -22.71 -3.77 -4.70
C ASP A 104 -22.17 -3.43 -3.30
N ASP A 105 -22.68 -4.13 -2.29
CA ASP A 105 -22.28 -3.98 -0.88
C ASP A 105 -20.92 -4.62 -0.52
N GLY A 106 -20.23 -5.21 -1.50
CA GLY A 106 -18.89 -5.78 -1.37
C GLY A 106 -18.82 -7.18 -0.76
N LEU A 107 -19.92 -7.79 -0.33
CA LEU A 107 -19.89 -9.09 0.35
C LEU A 107 -19.28 -10.20 -0.53
N HIS A 108 -18.46 -11.08 0.07
CA HIS A 108 -17.79 -12.16 -0.65
C HIS A 108 -18.73 -13.20 -1.25
N ALA A 109 -19.88 -13.41 -0.60
CA ALA A 109 -20.89 -14.36 -1.03
C ALA A 109 -22.25 -13.68 -0.98
N HIS A 110 -23.04 -13.89 -2.03
CA HIS A 110 -24.38 -13.33 -2.19
C HIS A 110 -24.45 -11.80 -2.01
N PRO A 111 -23.64 -11.02 -2.77
CA PRO A 111 -23.66 -9.57 -2.66
C PRO A 111 -25.00 -8.99 -3.10
N VAL A 112 -25.43 -7.90 -2.44
CA VAL A 112 -26.61 -7.14 -2.84
C VAL A 112 -26.20 -6.05 -3.82
N VAL A 113 -26.62 -6.21 -5.08
CA VAL A 113 -26.37 -5.23 -6.13
C VAL A 113 -27.21 -3.98 -5.90
N HIS A 114 -26.60 -2.80 -5.98
CA HIS A 114 -27.30 -1.53 -5.88
C HIS A 114 -28.13 -1.28 -7.14
N GLU A 115 -29.40 -0.90 -6.96
CA GLU A 115 -30.27 -0.49 -8.08
C GLU A 115 -29.69 0.72 -8.82
N VAL A 116 -29.04 1.63 -8.09
CA VAL A 116 -28.31 2.78 -8.63
C VAL A 116 -26.87 2.77 -8.10
N PRO A 117 -25.88 2.45 -8.94
CA PRO A 117 -24.47 2.54 -8.56
C PRO A 117 -24.06 3.98 -8.20
N PHE A 118 -23.17 4.14 -7.23
CA PHE A 118 -22.73 5.45 -6.75
C PHE A 118 -21.21 5.62 -6.83
N ARG A 119 -20.74 6.87 -6.74
CA ARG A 119 -19.30 7.19 -6.75
C ARG A 119 -18.72 7.08 -5.35
N GLY A 120 -17.55 6.47 -5.25
CA GLY A 120 -16.79 6.37 -4.00
C GLY A 120 -15.29 6.37 -4.26
N THR A 121 -14.52 6.19 -3.18
CA THR A 121 -13.06 6.06 -3.25
C THR A 121 -12.65 4.78 -2.53
N LEU A 122 -11.95 3.89 -3.21
CA LEU A 122 -11.28 2.76 -2.57
C LEU A 122 -9.90 3.20 -2.12
N LEU A 123 -9.62 2.98 -0.84
CA LEU A 123 -8.29 3.17 -0.26
C LEU A 123 -7.65 1.81 -0.02
N TYR A 124 -6.61 1.50 -0.79
CA TYR A 124 -5.81 0.30 -0.64
C TYR A 124 -4.65 0.59 0.31
N VAL A 125 -4.74 0.07 1.54
CA VAL A 125 -3.70 0.18 2.57
C VAL A 125 -3.09 -1.20 2.80
N PRO A 126 -1.77 -1.39 2.61
CA PRO A 126 -1.13 -2.65 2.95
C PRO A 126 -1.24 -2.94 4.46
N GLY A 127 -1.75 -4.12 4.80
CA GLY A 127 -1.78 -4.60 6.19
C GLY A 127 -0.39 -5.03 6.68
N ALA A 128 -0.28 -5.28 7.98
CA ALA A 128 0.95 -5.85 8.54
C ALA A 128 1.18 -7.27 8.00
N LEU A 129 2.32 -7.49 7.34
CA LEU A 129 2.74 -8.81 6.90
C LEU A 129 3.43 -9.52 8.07
N LEU A 130 2.72 -10.44 8.73
CA LEU A 130 3.17 -11.14 9.94
C LEU A 130 3.56 -12.60 9.70
N ARG A 131 3.52 -13.05 8.44
CA ARG A 131 3.80 -14.43 8.06
C ARG A 131 4.66 -14.45 6.80
N ASN A 132 5.71 -15.26 6.84
CA ASN A 132 6.56 -15.57 5.70
C ASN A 132 6.79 -17.08 5.67
N ASP A 133 6.20 -17.77 4.69
CA ASP A 133 6.28 -19.22 4.55
C ASP A 133 7.65 -19.71 4.05
N ARG A 134 8.60 -18.80 3.80
CA ARG A 134 9.98 -19.13 3.40
C ARG A 134 10.98 -19.12 4.55
N GLY A 135 10.52 -19.00 5.79
CA GLY A 135 11.35 -19.14 7.00
C GLY A 135 12.19 -17.92 7.36
N GLY A 136 12.00 -16.79 6.67
CA GLY A 136 12.58 -15.50 7.05
C GLY A 136 11.69 -14.75 8.05
N GLU A 137 12.29 -13.83 8.82
CA GLU A 137 11.53 -12.91 9.66
C GLU A 137 10.69 -11.97 8.77
N PRO A 138 9.39 -11.75 9.05
CA PRO A 138 8.59 -10.84 8.24
C PRO A 138 9.18 -9.43 8.24
N PRO A 139 9.22 -8.72 7.09
CA PRO A 139 9.91 -7.44 6.94
C PRO A 139 9.48 -6.31 7.90
N ARG A 140 8.37 -6.48 8.63
CA ARG A 140 7.81 -5.49 9.56
C ARG A 140 7.87 -5.90 11.03
N THR A 141 8.64 -6.91 11.40
CA THR A 141 8.81 -7.29 12.81
C THR A 141 9.67 -6.31 13.60
N GLY A 142 10.62 -5.59 13.00
CA GLY A 142 11.50 -4.67 13.75
C GLY A 142 10.79 -3.49 14.45
N ARG A 143 9.61 -3.06 13.98
CA ARG A 143 8.82 -1.95 14.59
C ARG A 143 7.80 -2.43 15.64
N TRP A 144 7.40 -3.70 15.60
CA TRP A 144 6.32 -4.24 16.46
C TRP A 144 6.79 -5.37 17.40
N CYS A 145 7.93 -5.97 17.12
CA CYS A 145 8.62 -6.91 17.99
C CYS A 145 9.80 -6.19 18.65
N ALA A 146 9.50 -5.20 19.49
CA ALA A 146 10.41 -4.92 20.59
C ALA A 146 10.47 -6.20 21.44
N THR A 147 11.69 -6.65 21.73
CA THR A 147 12.06 -7.70 22.70
C THR A 147 10.89 -8.09 23.59
N ASP A 148 10.32 -9.26 23.29
CA ASP A 148 9.55 -10.16 24.15
C ASP A 148 8.58 -10.93 23.24
N ALA A 149 8.86 -12.20 23.00
CA ALA A 149 8.00 -13.13 22.27
C ALA A 149 6.72 -13.48 23.05
N SER A 150 6.00 -12.47 23.52
CA SER A 150 4.65 -12.58 24.08
C SER A 150 3.67 -11.82 23.19
N THR A 151 3.56 -12.25 21.94
CA THR A 151 2.36 -11.94 21.17
C THR A 151 1.19 -12.62 21.89
N ASN A 152 0.34 -11.80 22.51
CA ASN A 152 -0.85 -12.19 23.27
C ASN A 152 -1.60 -13.31 22.52
N GLN A 153 -1.52 -14.54 23.07
CA GLN A 153 -2.05 -15.74 22.47
C GLN A 153 -3.57 -15.70 22.42
N ARG A 154 -4.11 -15.21 21.30
CA ARG A 154 -5.39 -15.66 20.73
C ARG A 154 -5.55 -15.07 19.34
N THR A 155 -5.19 -15.83 18.32
CA THR A 155 -5.78 -15.75 16.97
C THR A 155 -5.34 -16.98 16.18
N SER A 156 -6.13 -18.04 16.33
CA SER A 156 -6.14 -19.16 15.40
C SER A 156 -6.74 -18.67 14.08
N ASN A 157 -6.06 -18.91 12.96
CA ASN A 157 -6.54 -18.75 11.59
C ASN A 157 -7.13 -17.38 11.22
N CYS A 158 -6.26 -16.44 10.84
CA CYS A 158 -6.68 -15.27 10.05
C CYS A 158 -6.13 -15.38 8.63
N THR A 159 -6.96 -15.92 7.73
CA THR A 159 -6.83 -15.67 6.29
C THR A 159 -7.14 -14.19 6.08
N SER A 160 -6.13 -13.38 5.77
CA SER A 160 -6.33 -11.95 5.53
C SER A 160 -7.05 -11.75 4.21
N VAL A 161 -8.35 -11.46 4.27
CA VAL A 161 -9.05 -10.73 3.21
C VAL A 161 -9.36 -9.34 3.75
N VAL A 162 -8.79 -8.32 3.11
CA VAL A 162 -9.00 -6.92 3.49
C VAL A 162 -10.32 -6.45 2.87
N PHE A 163 -11.32 -6.22 3.72
CA PHE A 163 -12.52 -5.47 3.38
C PHE A 163 -12.29 -3.98 3.64
N SER A 164 -12.52 -3.16 2.62
CA SER A 164 -12.59 -1.70 2.76
C SER A 164 -13.98 -1.31 3.27
N ARG A 165 -14.04 -0.57 4.37
CA ARG A 165 -15.28 0.04 4.87
C ARG A 165 -15.53 1.33 4.08
N CYS A 166 -16.58 1.33 3.25
CA CYS A 166 -17.05 2.56 2.61
C CYS A 166 -17.56 3.53 3.68
N LEU A 167 -16.90 4.69 3.82
CA LEU A 167 -17.46 5.83 4.56
C LEU A 167 -18.44 6.55 3.65
N SER A 168 -19.74 6.29 3.82
CA SER A 168 -20.79 7.09 3.21
C SER A 168 -20.93 8.41 3.99
N GLY A 169 -20.43 9.51 3.42
CA GLY A 169 -20.80 10.84 3.87
C GLY A 169 -22.23 11.15 3.44
N GLN A 170 -23.20 10.94 4.33
CA GLN A 170 -24.50 11.59 4.20
C GLN A 170 -24.37 13.00 4.76
N GLY A 171 -24.54 14.00 3.88
CA GLY A 171 -24.71 15.38 4.28
C GLY A 171 -26.10 15.54 4.88
N ASP A 172 -26.16 15.73 6.19
CA ASP A 172 -27.36 16.25 6.84
C ASP A 172 -27.34 17.77 6.81
N SER A 173 -28.38 18.30 6.15
CA SER A 173 -28.75 19.70 6.12
C SER A 173 -28.97 20.25 7.53
N LEU A 174 -28.10 21.15 7.98
CA LEU A 174 -28.36 21.99 9.14
C LEU A 174 -29.30 23.13 8.72
N SER A 175 -30.59 22.94 9.01
CA SER A 175 -31.58 24.01 9.05
C SER A 175 -31.28 24.97 10.21
N ALA A 176 -31.50 26.25 9.94
CA ALA A 176 -31.31 27.39 10.83
C ALA A 176 -31.94 27.21 12.23
N GLY A 177 -31.28 27.77 13.26
CA GLY A 177 -31.82 27.80 14.61
C GLY A 177 -30.89 28.47 15.63
N GLU A 178 -30.99 29.79 15.67
CA GLU A 178 -30.89 30.64 16.87
C GLU A 178 -29.53 31.01 17.50
N GLU A 179 -29.42 32.31 17.76
CA GLU A 179 -28.30 33.08 18.29
C GLU A 179 -28.28 33.14 19.83
N ARG A 180 -27.05 33.21 20.40
CA ARG A 180 -26.60 33.92 21.65
C ARG A 180 -26.97 33.34 23.04
N PRO A 181 -26.41 33.87 24.15
CA PRO A 181 -25.03 34.34 24.50
C PRO A 181 -24.53 33.64 25.81
N TRP A 182 -23.31 33.71 26.33
CA TRP A 182 -22.18 34.65 26.35
C TRP A 182 -20.85 33.90 26.30
#